data_AF-A0A6N7I368-F1
#
_entry.id   AF-A0A6N7I368-F1
#
_cell.length_a   1.000
_cell.length_b   1.000
_cell.length_c   1.000
_cell.angle_alpha   90.00
_cell.angle_beta   90.00
_cell.angle_gamma   90.00
#
_symmetry.space_group_name_H-M   'P 1'
#
loop_
_entity.id
_entity.type
_entity.pdbx_description
1 polymer ?
#
loop_
_entity_poly.entity_id
_entity_poly.type
_entity_poly.pdbx_seq_one_letter_code
_entity_poly.pdbx_strand_id
1 'polypeptide(L)'
;MQVTEADIARIPRRNVRVPVDEFAQMWMAAEQNDEHSWYRAGVAMTCRWMATATVRPDSGRWYPAFAPVTHKSGRAYEELIEAEYLAAEKLDMQRPRPWWLSKRPGWIEAVCATLRWAWCRSGPPPLSLPERETH
;
A
#
# COMPACT_ATOMS: atom_id res chain seq x y z
N MET A 1 4.60 -10.12 -5.86
CA MET A 1 4.21 -11.25 -5.00
C MET A 1 2.81 -11.65 -5.42
N GLN A 2 2.51 -12.95 -5.49
CA GLN A 2 1.13 -13.37 -5.71
C GLN A 2 0.31 -13.21 -4.42
N VAL A 3 -0.75 -12.41 -4.46
CA VAL A 3 -1.70 -12.28 -3.35
C VAL A 3 -2.55 -13.54 -3.29
N THR A 4 -2.63 -14.18 -2.13
CA THR A 4 -3.41 -15.41 -1.95
C THR A 4 -4.70 -15.14 -1.16
N GLU A 5 -5.70 -16.01 -1.28
CA GLU A 5 -6.92 -15.95 -0.45
C GLU A 5 -6.59 -15.97 1.05
N ALA A 6 -5.54 -16.71 1.44
CA ALA A 6 -5.08 -16.77 2.82
C ALA A 6 -4.45 -15.45 3.30
N ASP A 7 -3.95 -14.61 2.40
CA ASP A 7 -3.50 -13.26 2.74
C ASP A 7 -4.69 -12.32 2.90
N ILE A 8 -5.69 -12.42 2.02
CA ILE A 8 -6.93 -11.63 2.07
C ILE A 8 -7.73 -11.93 3.35
N ALA A 9 -7.88 -13.22 3.71
CA ALA A 9 -8.60 -13.65 4.90
C ALA A 9 -7.96 -13.16 6.22
N ARG A 10 -6.67 -12.78 6.18
CA ARG A 10 -5.92 -12.29 7.35
C ARG A 10 -5.90 -10.77 7.45
N ILE A 11 -6.48 -10.04 6.50
CA ILE A 11 -6.53 -8.57 6.54
C ILE A 11 -7.25 -8.13 7.82
N PRO A 12 -6.57 -7.38 8.71
CA PRO A 12 -7.23 -6.88 9.91
C PRO A 12 -8.28 -5.83 9.52
N ARG A 13 -9.56 -6.13 9.81
CA ARG A 13 -10.68 -5.21 9.51
C ARG A 13 -10.56 -3.83 10.16
N ARG A 14 -9.75 -3.71 11.21
CA ARG A 14 -9.48 -2.42 11.86
C ARG A 14 -8.51 -1.55 11.08
N ASN A 15 -7.64 -2.15 10.27
CA ASN A 15 -6.60 -1.43 9.53
C ASN A 15 -7.12 -0.83 8.22
N VAL A 16 -8.18 -1.42 7.66
CA VAL A 16 -8.75 -1.04 6.37
C VAL A 16 -10.18 -0.61 6.60
N ARG A 17 -10.49 0.65 6.28
CA ARG A 17 -11.82 1.25 6.48
C ARG A 17 -12.70 1.20 5.22
N VAL A 18 -12.14 0.82 4.08
CA VAL A 18 -12.88 0.47 2.85
C VAL A 18 -13.30 -1.01 2.87
N PRO A 19 -14.24 -1.45 2.01
CA PRO A 19 -14.57 -2.87 1.87
C PRO A 19 -13.33 -3.73 1.59
N VAL A 20 -13.24 -4.90 2.24
CA VAL A 20 -12.06 -5.78 2.16
C VAL A 20 -11.88 -6.35 0.76
N ASP A 21 -12.97 -6.60 0.02
CA ASP A 21 -12.94 -7.07 -1.35
C ASP A 21 -12.42 -6.00 -2.32
N GLU A 22 -12.83 -4.75 -2.13
CA GLU A 22 -12.31 -3.59 -2.87
C GLU A 22 -10.80 -3.41 -2.61
N PHE A 23 -10.40 -3.51 -1.33
CA PHE A 23 -9.00 -3.47 -0.93
C PHE A 23 -8.17 -4.62 -1.52
N ALA A 24 -8.71 -5.84 -1.51
CA ALA A 24 -8.04 -7.00 -2.06
C ALA A 24 -7.85 -6.88 -3.58
N GLN A 25 -8.85 -6.38 -4.30
CA GLN A 25 -8.76 -6.12 -5.75
C GLN A 25 -7.67 -5.08 -6.05
N MET A 26 -7.62 -3.99 -5.28
CA MET A 26 -6.55 -2.99 -5.38
C MET A 26 -5.18 -3.58 -5.15
N TRP A 27 -5.04 -4.39 -4.11
CA TRP A 27 -3.76 -5.02 -3.81
C TRP A 27 -3.33 -5.97 -4.92
N MET A 28 -4.23 -6.84 -5.40
CA MET A 28 -3.97 -7.73 -6.53
C MET A 28 -3.57 -6.94 -7.78
N ALA A 29 -4.30 -5.89 -8.13
CA ALA A 29 -4.00 -5.05 -9.29
C ALA A 29 -2.63 -4.36 -9.17
N ALA A 30 -2.24 -3.93 -7.96
CA ALA A 30 -0.94 -3.33 -7.72
C ALA A 30 0.22 -4.33 -7.84
N GLU A 31 -0.03 -5.62 -7.59
CA GLU A 31 0.96 -6.71 -7.64
C GLU A 31 1.15 -7.31 -9.04
N GLN A 32 0.17 -7.17 -9.93
CA GLN A 32 0.12 -7.85 -11.23
C GLN A 32 1.04 -7.26 -12.32
N ASN A 33 1.81 -6.19 -12.08
CA ASN A 33 2.52 -5.51 -13.18
C ASN A 33 4.04 -5.80 -13.21
N ASP A 34 4.52 -6.20 -14.40
CA ASP A 34 5.94 -6.36 -14.78
C ASP A 34 6.64 -5.02 -15.09
N GLU A 35 5.90 -3.92 -15.29
CA GLU A 35 6.49 -2.60 -15.50
C GLU A 35 6.94 -1.94 -14.18
N HIS A 36 8.17 -1.42 -14.16
CA HIS A 36 8.84 -0.73 -13.06
C HIS A 36 8.19 0.62 -12.65
N SER A 37 6.87 0.67 -12.47
CA SER A 37 6.14 1.83 -11.98
C SER A 37 6.33 1.97 -10.48
N TRP A 38 7.08 2.99 -10.08
CA TRP A 38 7.25 3.38 -8.69
C TRP A 38 5.94 3.75 -8.00
N TYR A 39 4.95 4.25 -8.75
CA TYR A 39 3.60 4.50 -8.24
C TYR A 39 2.94 3.18 -7.81
N ARG A 40 2.85 2.19 -8.71
CA ARG A 40 2.26 0.88 -8.37
C ARG A 40 3.03 0.18 -7.25
N ALA A 41 4.36 0.29 -7.23
CA ALA A 41 5.18 -0.20 -6.14
C ALA A 41 4.80 0.44 -4.79
N GLY A 42 4.55 1.75 -4.76
CA GLY A 42 4.06 2.47 -3.58
C GLY A 42 2.70 1.95 -3.11
N VAL A 43 1.75 1.73 -4.03
CA VAL A 43 0.44 1.11 -3.70
C VAL A 43 0.63 -0.29 -3.12
N ALA A 44 1.36 -1.17 -3.81
CA ALA A 44 1.57 -2.55 -3.38
C ALA A 44 2.26 -2.62 -2.01
N MET A 45 3.32 -1.83 -1.78
CA MET A 45 4.01 -1.76 -0.49
C MET A 45 3.06 -1.36 0.64
N THR A 46 2.23 -0.34 0.41
CA THR A 46 1.26 0.14 1.39
C THR A 46 0.19 -0.91 1.68
N CYS A 47 -0.38 -1.52 0.65
CA CYS A 47 -1.39 -2.58 0.78
C CYS A 47 -0.86 -3.79 1.56
N ARG A 48 0.34 -4.28 1.23
CA ARG A 48 1.01 -5.38 1.96
C ARG A 48 1.12 -5.07 3.45
N TRP A 49 1.56 -3.86 3.79
CA TRP A 49 1.75 -3.46 5.18
C TRP A 49 0.43 -3.34 5.95
N MET A 50 -0.58 -2.67 5.38
CA MET A 50 -1.91 -2.54 6.00
C MET A 50 -2.58 -3.91 6.19
N ALA A 51 -2.38 -4.83 5.25
CA ALA A 51 -2.83 -6.22 5.32
C ALA A 51 -2.06 -7.09 6.33
N THR A 52 -0.98 -6.57 6.92
CA THR A 52 -0.03 -7.35 7.76
C THR A 52 0.54 -8.57 7.03
N ALA A 53 0.75 -8.42 5.71
CA ALA A 53 1.16 -9.50 4.83
C ALA A 53 2.58 -9.99 5.12
N THR A 54 2.82 -11.27 4.85
CA THR A 54 4.17 -11.82 4.74
C THR A 54 4.59 -11.79 3.28
N VAL A 55 5.61 -11.01 2.96
CA VAL A 55 6.17 -10.93 1.62
C VAL A 55 7.03 -12.16 1.34
N ARG A 56 6.74 -12.81 0.22
CA ARG A 56 7.41 -14.04 -0.25
C ARG A 56 8.07 -13.74 -1.59
N PRO A 57 9.32 -13.24 -1.59
CA PRO A 57 10.05 -13.00 -2.83
C PRO A 57 10.45 -14.33 -3.49
N ASP A 58 10.66 -14.31 -4.81
CA ASP A 58 11.09 -15.49 -5.59
C ASP A 58 12.49 -15.99 -5.18
N SER A 59 13.31 -15.09 -4.64
CA SER A 59 14.60 -15.41 -4.03
C SER A 59 14.75 -14.71 -2.68
N GLY A 60 15.38 -15.39 -1.72
CA GLY A 60 15.62 -14.88 -0.38
C GLY A 60 14.61 -15.33 0.67
N ARG A 61 14.74 -14.78 1.90
CA ARG A 61 13.92 -15.16 3.05
C ARG A 61 12.59 -14.41 3.01
N TRP A 62 11.51 -15.08 3.42
CA TRP A 62 10.23 -14.42 3.67
C TRP A 62 10.35 -13.39 4.78
N TYR A 63 9.65 -12.27 4.64
CA TYR A 63 9.71 -11.17 5.61
C TYR A 63 8.32 -10.53 5.82
N PRO A 64 8.03 -10.00 7.02
CA PRO A 64 6.82 -9.23 7.23
C PRO A 64 6.86 -7.91 6.43
N ALA A 65 5.73 -7.49 5.89
CA ALA A 65 5.64 -6.19 5.22
C ALA A 65 5.98 -5.04 6.19
N PHE A 66 6.66 -4.01 5.67
CA PHE A 66 7.11 -2.85 6.43
C PHE A 66 6.34 -1.60 6.01
N ALA A 67 6.19 -0.66 6.95
CA ALA A 67 5.65 0.65 6.64
C ALA A 67 6.53 1.36 5.58
N PRO A 68 5.96 1.86 4.47
CA PRO A 68 6.74 2.30 3.30
C PRO A 68 7.69 3.48 3.56
N VAL A 69 7.31 4.43 4.41
CA VAL A 69 8.01 5.68 4.73
C VAL A 69 8.77 5.57 6.05
N THR A 70 8.10 5.13 7.12
CA THR A 70 8.77 5.06 8.43
C THR A 70 9.61 3.81 8.61
N HIS A 71 9.52 2.84 7.69
CA HIS A 71 10.22 1.55 7.73
C HIS A 71 9.97 0.77 9.02
N LYS A 72 8.90 1.10 9.76
CA LYS A 72 8.57 0.42 11.01
C LYS A 72 8.20 -1.03 10.72
N SER A 73 8.95 -1.93 11.34
CA SER A 73 8.72 -3.37 11.32
C SER A 73 7.70 -3.73 12.38
N GLY A 74 6.56 -4.28 11.98
CA GLY A 74 5.53 -4.71 12.90
C GLY A 74 4.16 -4.79 12.25
N ARG A 75 3.21 -5.46 12.91
CA ARG A 75 1.81 -5.43 12.52
C ARG A 75 1.35 -3.97 12.44
N ALA A 76 0.80 -3.57 11.31
CA ALA A 76 0.07 -2.31 11.23
C ALA A 76 -1.05 -2.34 12.28
N TYR A 77 -1.00 -1.42 13.22
CA TYR A 77 -2.09 -1.10 14.14
C TYR A 77 -2.45 0.37 13.92
N GLU A 78 -3.64 0.77 14.36
CA GLU A 78 -4.28 2.04 13.97
C GLU A 78 -3.36 3.26 14.17
N GLU A 79 -2.65 3.34 15.29
CA GLU A 79 -1.74 4.43 15.61
C GLU A 79 -0.49 4.44 14.71
N LEU A 80 -0.02 3.28 14.25
CA LEU A 80 1.06 3.23 13.26
C LEU A 80 0.58 3.66 11.88
N ILE A 81 -0.64 3.26 11.49
CA ILE A 81 -1.21 3.65 10.20
C ILE A 81 -1.39 5.16 10.13
N GLU A 82 -1.90 5.76 11.21
CA GLU A 82 -2.02 7.22 11.33
C GLU A 82 -0.64 7.90 11.29
N ALA A 83 0.33 7.41 12.06
CA ALA A 83 1.68 7.96 12.06
C ALA A 83 2.37 7.85 10.69
N GLU A 84 2.15 6.74 9.98
CA GLU A 84 2.65 6.53 8.63
C GLU A 84 2.01 7.49 7.63
N TYR A 85 0.69 7.70 7.74
CA TYR A 85 -0.01 8.68 6.91
C TYR A 85 0.54 10.09 7.09
N LEU A 86 0.69 10.55 8.34
CA LEU A 86 1.28 11.86 8.63
C LEU A 86 2.73 11.98 8.14
N ALA A 87 3.52 10.89 8.26
CA ALA A 87 4.89 10.86 7.75
C ALA A 87 4.93 10.94 6.22
N ALA A 88 4.03 10.25 5.53
CA ALA A 88 3.93 10.26 4.07
C ALA A 88 3.55 11.66 3.55
N GLU A 89 2.52 12.28 4.14
CA GLU A 89 2.09 13.64 3.82
C GLU A 89 3.23 14.66 4.03
N LYS A 90 3.92 14.56 5.17
CA LYS A 90 5.05 15.43 5.48
C LYS A 90 6.17 15.28 4.46
N LEU A 91 6.48 14.05 4.04
CA LEU A 91 7.51 13.78 3.05
C LEU A 91 7.11 14.32 1.67
N ASP A 92 5.84 14.19 1.27
CA ASP A 92 5.35 14.73 0.00
C ASP A 92 5.41 16.27 -0.04
N MET A 93 5.09 16.92 1.09
CA MET A 93 5.16 18.38 1.22
C MET A 93 6.58 18.93 1.40
N GLN A 94 7.57 18.09 1.72
CA GLN A 94 8.93 18.53 2.01
C GLN A 94 9.56 19.24 0.81
N ARG A 95 10.07 20.46 1.03
CA ARG A 95 10.85 21.23 0.05
C ARG A 95 12.17 21.69 0.68
N PRO A 96 13.33 21.51 0.02
CA PRO A 96 13.51 20.82 -1.27
C PRO A 96 13.19 19.32 -1.18
N ARG A 97 12.72 18.72 -2.29
CA ARG A 97 12.36 17.29 -2.34
C ARG A 97 13.65 16.47 -2.15
N PRO A 98 13.66 15.44 -1.27
CA PRO A 98 14.84 14.59 -1.11
C PRO A 98 15.28 13.95 -2.41
N TRP A 99 16.59 13.94 -2.68
CA TRP A 99 17.16 13.50 -3.96
C TRP A 99 16.80 12.05 -4.34
N TRP A 100 16.64 11.17 -3.35
CA TRP A 100 16.30 9.77 -3.58
C TRP A 100 14.85 9.60 -4.04
N LEU A 101 13.96 10.51 -3.65
CA LEU A 101 12.55 10.49 -4.04
C LEU A 101 12.40 10.88 -5.51
N SER A 102 13.27 11.76 -6.02
CA SER A 102 13.35 12.07 -7.46
C SER A 102 13.68 10.85 -8.32
N LYS A 103 14.31 9.81 -7.76
CA LYS A 103 14.55 8.52 -8.46
C LYS A 103 13.35 7.57 -8.41
N ARG A 104 12.28 7.93 -7.70
CA ARG A 104 11.06 7.13 -7.49
C ARG A 104 9.81 7.94 -7.84
N PRO A 105 9.63 8.34 -9.12
CA PRO A 105 8.51 9.19 -9.52
C PRO A 105 7.16 8.56 -9.18
N GLY A 106 6.29 9.30 -8.50
CA GLY A 106 4.94 8.84 -8.15
C GLY A 106 4.87 7.94 -6.92
N TRP A 107 6.00 7.55 -6.31
CA TRP A 107 5.97 6.61 -5.19
C TRP A 107 5.31 7.19 -3.94
N ILE A 108 5.68 8.42 -3.55
CA ILE A 108 5.11 9.02 -2.33
C ILE A 108 3.65 9.40 -2.56
N GLU A 109 3.33 9.85 -3.77
CA GLU A 109 1.98 10.18 -4.21
C GLU A 109 1.07 8.94 -4.12
N ALA A 110 1.59 7.77 -4.49
CA ALA A 110 0.88 6.50 -4.35
C ALA A 110 0.66 6.07 -2.89
N VAL A 111 1.68 6.22 -2.04
CA VAL A 111 1.56 5.90 -0.61
C VAL A 111 0.49 6.79 0.04
N CYS A 112 0.56 8.10 -0.19
CA CYS A 112 -0.44 9.06 0.27
C CYS A 112 -1.84 8.72 -0.25
N ALA A 113 -2.00 8.48 -1.56
CA ALA A 113 -3.28 8.14 -2.15
C ALA A 113 -3.88 6.85 -1.55
N THR A 114 -3.05 5.83 -1.35
CA THR A 114 -3.49 4.55 -0.78
C THR A 114 -3.93 4.71 0.68
N LEU A 115 -3.18 5.45 1.50
CA LEU A 115 -3.55 5.70 2.90
C LEU A 115 -4.79 6.60 3.01
N ARG A 116 -4.91 7.66 2.20
CA ARG A 116 -6.12 8.49 2.17
C ARG A 116 -7.37 7.68 1.83
N TRP A 117 -7.28 6.84 0.80
CA TRP A 117 -8.39 5.99 0.38
C TRP A 117 -8.70 4.89 1.41
N ALA A 118 -7.73 4.05 1.74
CA ALA A 118 -7.97 2.84 2.56
C ALA A 118 -8.16 3.14 4.05
N TRP A 119 -7.46 4.13 4.62
CA TRP A 119 -7.51 4.47 6.04
C TRP A 119 -8.39 5.69 6.33
N CYS A 120 -8.22 6.78 5.59
CA CYS A 120 -9.04 7.99 5.82
C CYS A 120 -10.42 7.92 5.15
N ARG A 121 -10.69 6.91 4.31
CA ARG A 121 -11.90 6.83 3.46
C ARG A 121 -12.13 8.11 2.64
N SER A 122 -11.05 8.71 2.16
CA SER A 122 -11.06 9.98 1.47
C SER A 122 -10.34 9.87 0.13
N GLY A 123 -10.89 10.51 -0.89
CA GLY A 123 -10.36 10.48 -2.25
C GLY A 123 -10.67 9.19 -3.02
N PRO A 124 -10.32 9.16 -4.32
CA PRO A 124 -10.56 8.01 -5.18
C PRO A 124 -9.57 6.88 -4.89
N PRO A 125 -9.90 5.63 -5.29
CA PRO A 125 -8.94 4.53 -5.30
C PRO A 125 -7.69 4.88 -6.14
N PRO A 126 -6.48 4.52 -5.69
CA PRO A 126 -5.22 4.94 -6.33
C PRO A 126 -4.99 4.31 -7.71
N LEU A 127 -5.61 3.18 -8.01
CA LEU A 127 -5.61 2.57 -9.34
C LEU A 127 -7.05 2.39 -9.81
N SER A 128 -7.28 2.54 -11.12
CA SER A 128 -8.54 2.12 -11.72
C SER A 128 -8.65 0.60 -11.61
N LEU A 129 -9.61 0.14 -10.82
CA LEU A 129 -10.01 -1.26 -10.81
C LEU A 129 -10.85 -1.53 -12.06
N PRO A 130 -10.72 -2.70 -12.71
CA PRO A 130 -11.67 -3.07 -13.74
C PRO A 130 -13.07 -3.03 -13.14
N GLU A 131 -14.01 -2.37 -13.83
CA GLU A 131 -15.41 -2.36 -13.43
C GLU A 131 -15.87 -3.81 -13.28
N ARG A 132 -16.50 -4.13 -12.15
CA ARG A 132 -17.14 -5.44 -11.98
C ARG A 132 -18.24 -5.51 -13.04
N GLU A 133 -18.03 -6.30 -14.09
CA GLU A 133 -19.14 -6.76 -14.93
C GLU A 133 -20.08 -7.55 -14.00
N THR A 134 -21.13 -6.87 -13.52
CA THR A 134 -22.29 -7.52 -12.91
C THR A 134 -22.96 -8.34 -14.00
N HIS A 135 -22.83 -9.66 -13.90
CA HIS A 135 -23.53 -10.63 -14.72
C HIS A 135 -24.82 -11.09 -14.05
#